data_AF-A0A7S3TGK2-F1
#
_entry.id   AF-A0A7S3TGK2-F1
#
_cell.length_a   1.000
_cell.length_b   1.000
_cell.length_c   1.000
_cell.angle_alpha   90.00
_cell.angle_beta   90.00
_cell.angle_gamma   90.00
#
_symmetry.space_group_name_H-M   'P 1'
#
loop_
_entity.id
_entity.type
_entity.pdbx_description
1 polymer ?
#
loop_
_entity_poly.entity_id
_entity_poly.type
_entity_poly.pdbx_seq_one_letter_code
_entity_poly.pdbx_strand_id
1 'polypeptide(L)'
;TLDQIDSVEAVGGGSRVPWVKTLCSEVLGGKDLSTTMNQEESVARGCALQAAILSPLYKVRDFKVDDTTPFGINVGWMGSAADAEAAKDAGAEEEGDTQMAGGEGEYKTATVFPAGSVMNVAKMLTFYRKGPFDIKAEYCDDAVLLPG
;
A
#
# COMPACT_ATOMS: atom_id res chain seq x y z
N THR A 1 -8.81 19.36 -0.24
CA THR A 1 -9.12 20.36 -1.29
C THR A 1 -7.85 21.13 -1.63
N LEU A 2 -7.77 21.82 -2.77
CA LEU A 2 -6.52 22.46 -3.23
C LEU A 2 -6.02 23.56 -2.27
N ASP A 3 -6.91 24.20 -1.53
CA ASP A 3 -6.62 25.18 -0.49
C ASP A 3 -5.82 24.59 0.69
N GLN A 4 -5.89 23.28 0.93
CA GLN A 4 -5.16 22.59 2.00
C GLN A 4 -3.69 22.33 1.69
N ILE A 5 -3.21 22.68 0.49
CA ILE A 5 -1.81 22.50 0.08
C ILE A 5 -1.02 23.77 0.43
N ASP A 6 -0.12 23.74 1.41
CA ASP A 6 0.63 24.95 1.79
C ASP A 6 1.70 25.35 0.77
N SER A 7 2.40 24.36 0.21
CA SER A 7 3.49 24.57 -0.74
C SER A 7 3.59 23.43 -1.75
N VAL A 8 4.07 23.73 -2.96
CA VAL A 8 4.37 22.76 -4.00
C VAL A 8 5.87 22.78 -4.25
N GLU A 9 6.57 21.66 -4.11
CA GLU A 9 8.02 21.58 -4.28
C GLU A 9 8.37 20.76 -5.52
N ALA A 10 9.18 21.33 -6.41
CA ALA A 10 9.55 20.69 -7.66
C ALA A 10 10.86 19.90 -7.51
N VAL A 11 10.84 18.62 -7.87
CA VAL A 11 12.03 17.75 -7.90
C VAL A 11 12.15 17.04 -9.25
N GLY A 12 13.36 16.57 -9.57
CA GLY A 12 13.66 15.87 -10.83
C GLY A 12 13.86 16.80 -12.03
N GLY A 13 14.65 16.34 -13.00
CA GLY A 13 15.06 17.15 -14.15
C GLY A 13 13.93 17.59 -15.08
N GLY A 14 12.83 16.82 -15.16
CA GLY A 14 11.65 17.16 -15.96
C GLY A 14 10.96 18.45 -15.50
N SER A 15 11.07 18.78 -14.22
CA SER A 15 10.50 20.02 -13.67
C SER A 15 11.20 21.29 -14.17
N ARG A 16 12.35 21.18 -14.86
CA ARG A 16 13.05 22.32 -15.48
C ARG A 16 12.40 22.80 -16.77
N VAL A 17 11.56 21.98 -17.39
CA VAL A 17 10.82 22.36 -18.60
C VAL A 17 9.78 23.42 -18.22
N PRO A 18 9.84 24.64 -18.79
CA PRO A 18 8.94 25.73 -18.39
C PRO A 18 7.46 25.37 -18.48
N TRP A 19 7.08 24.66 -19.55
CA TRP A 19 5.70 24.19 -19.75
C TRP A 19 5.21 23.26 -18.64
N VAL A 20 6.06 22.39 -18.09
CA VAL A 20 5.71 21.51 -16.97
C VAL A 20 5.40 22.34 -15.72
N LYS A 21 6.21 23.36 -15.42
CA LYS A 21 5.96 24.25 -14.27
C LYS A 21 4.64 25.00 -14.41
N THR A 22 4.38 25.57 -15.58
CA THR A 22 3.12 26.29 -15.86
C THR A 22 1.93 25.36 -15.70
N LEU A 23 1.96 24.18 -16.32
CA LEU A 23 0.88 23.20 -16.23
C LEU A 23 0.62 22.76 -14.78
N CYS A 24 1.67 22.43 -14.02
CA CYS A 24 1.52 22.05 -12.63
C CYS A 24 0.92 23.18 -11.79
N SER A 25 1.32 24.43 -12.01
CA SER A 25 0.76 25.59 -11.32
C SER A 25 -0.73 25.75 -11.61
N GLU A 26 -1.13 25.67 -12.88
CA GLU A 26 -2.54 25.75 -13.31
C GLU A 26 -3.41 24.67 -12.64
N VAL A 27 -2.95 23.42 -12.64
CA VAL A 27 -3.67 22.29 -12.02
C VAL A 27 -3.77 22.42 -10.50
N LEU A 28 -2.77 23.02 -9.86
CA LEU A 28 -2.69 23.19 -8.40
C LEU A 28 -3.29 24.53 -7.91
N GLY A 29 -4.15 25.14 -8.72
CA GLY A 29 -4.90 26.35 -8.35
C GLY A 29 -4.08 27.64 -8.44
N GLY A 30 -3.12 27.70 -9.36
CA GLY A 30 -2.25 28.86 -9.60
C GLY A 30 -1.13 29.03 -8.57
N LYS A 31 -0.84 28.00 -7.77
CA LYS A 31 0.25 28.04 -6.78
C LYS A 31 1.61 27.91 -7.47
N ASP A 32 2.58 28.73 -7.07
CA ASP A 32 3.95 28.67 -7.59
C ASP A 32 4.69 27.43 -7.07
N LEU A 33 5.52 26.84 -7.95
CA LEU A 33 6.38 25.72 -7.59
C LEU A 33 7.66 26.23 -6.94
N SER A 34 7.91 25.77 -5.71
CA SER A 34 9.10 26.03 -4.92
C SER A 34 10.27 25.13 -5.32
N THR A 35 11.49 25.62 -5.08
CA THR A 35 12.76 24.93 -5.32
C THR A 35 13.70 25.08 -4.14
N THR A 36 13.15 24.95 -2.93
CA THR A 36 13.89 25.06 -1.68
C THR A 36 14.81 23.85 -1.45
N MET A 37 14.44 22.71 -2.01
CA MET A 37 15.24 21.48 -2.04
C MET A 37 16.13 21.42 -3.28
N ASN A 38 17.25 20.70 -3.16
CA ASN A 38 18.05 20.35 -4.33
C ASN A 38 17.26 19.37 -5.22
N GLN A 39 17.02 19.74 -6.47
CA GLN A 39 16.18 18.99 -7.42
C GLN A 39 16.78 17.64 -7.86
N GLU A 40 18.09 17.46 -7.74
CA GLU A 40 18.79 16.26 -8.21
C GLU A 40 19.15 15.31 -7.07
N GLU A 41 19.43 15.86 -5.89
CA GLU A 41 20.00 15.10 -4.78
C GLU A 41 19.02 14.83 -3.63
N SER A 42 17.88 15.54 -3.57
CA SER A 42 16.92 15.41 -2.46
C SER A 42 16.47 13.97 -2.24
N VAL A 43 16.18 13.25 -3.33
CA VAL A 43 15.80 11.82 -3.28
C VAL A 43 16.93 10.97 -2.70
N ALA A 44 18.16 11.10 -3.23
CA ALA A 44 19.30 10.33 -2.76
C ALA A 44 19.64 10.61 -1.29
N ARG A 45 19.53 11.86 -0.86
CA ARG A 45 19.72 12.27 0.55
C ARG A 45 18.65 11.68 1.46
N GLY A 46 17.39 11.63 1.00
CA GLY A 46 16.30 10.95 1.71
C GLY A 46 16.55 9.45 1.87
N CYS A 47 17.00 8.77 0.82
CA CYS A 47 17.36 7.35 0.87
C CYS A 47 18.52 7.10 1.85
N ALA A 48 19.56 7.94 1.83
CA ALA A 48 20.69 7.82 2.76
C ALA A 48 20.24 8.02 4.23
N LEU A 49 19.34 8.98 4.48
CA LEU A 49 18.74 9.18 5.81
C LEU A 49 17.95 7.95 6.25
N GLN A 50 17.09 7.39 5.38
CA GLN A 50 16.33 6.18 5.69
C GLN A 50 17.24 4.99 5.98
N ALA A 51 18.32 4.82 5.22
CA ALA A 51 19.32 3.78 5.48
C ALA A 51 20.00 3.97 6.85
N ALA A 52 20.27 5.22 7.25
CA ALA A 52 20.83 5.52 8.56
C ALA A 52 19.82 5.26 9.70
N ILE A 53 18.52 5.54 9.50
CA ILE A 53 17.44 5.22 10.46
C ILE A 53 17.36 3.70 10.71
N LEU A 54 17.46 2.90 9.65
CA LEU A 54 17.40 1.44 9.74
C LEU A 54 18.70 0.80 10.27
N SER A 55 19.79 1.56 10.29
CA SER A 55 21.09 1.05 10.72
C SER A 55 21.21 1.06 12.25
N PRO A 56 21.62 -0.06 12.88
CA PRO A 56 21.87 -0.08 14.32
C PRO A 56 23.16 0.68 14.71
N LEU A 57 24.00 1.06 13.74
CA LEU A 57 25.30 1.69 13.97
C LEU A 57 25.24 3.21 14.10
N TYR A 58 24.16 3.83 13.61
CA TYR A 58 24.01 5.28 13.58
C TYR A 58 22.80 5.68 14.40
N LYS A 59 22.95 6.74 15.20
CA LYS A 59 21.82 7.38 15.88
C LYS A 59 21.49 8.68 15.17
N VAL A 60 20.35 8.70 14.49
CA VAL A 60 19.81 9.88 13.83
C VAL A 60 18.66 10.48 14.65
N ARG A 61 18.20 11.66 14.26
CA ARG A 61 16.98 12.25 14.85
C ARG A 61 15.79 11.36 14.52
N ASP A 62 14.89 11.22 15.48
CA ASP A 62 13.65 10.48 15.26
C ASP A 62 12.82 11.14 14.15
N PHE A 63 12.49 10.36 13.13
CA PHE A 63 11.78 10.80 11.95
C PHE A 63 10.97 9.62 11.41
N LYS A 64 9.65 9.80 11.33
CA LYS A 64 8.72 8.77 10.85
C LYS A 64 8.14 9.20 9.51
N VAL A 65 8.18 8.28 8.55
CA VAL A 65 7.52 8.42 7.25
C VAL A 65 6.42 7.36 7.20
N ASP A 66 5.18 7.82 7.07
CA ASP A 66 4.04 6.97 6.76
C ASP A 66 3.73 7.16 5.27
N ASP A 67 3.63 6.05 4.55
CA ASP A 67 3.38 6.03 3.10
C ASP A 67 2.15 5.14 2.81
N THR A 68 1.62 5.17 1.60
CA THR A 68 0.35 4.54 1.24
C THR A 68 0.48 3.66 0.00
N THR A 69 -0.23 2.53 0.00
CA THR A 69 -0.34 1.68 -1.20
C THR A 69 -1.53 2.14 -2.04
N PRO A 70 -1.33 2.52 -3.31
CA PRO A 70 -2.42 3.00 -4.17
C PRO A 70 -3.36 1.87 -4.62
N PHE A 71 -2.90 0.62 -4.60
CA PHE A 71 -3.66 -0.54 -5.07
C PHE A 71 -4.16 -1.39 -3.89
N GLY A 72 -5.39 -1.89 -4.02
CA GLY A 72 -5.91 -2.86 -3.08
C GLY A 72 -5.29 -4.24 -3.29
N ILE A 73 -5.04 -4.96 -2.20
CA ILE A 73 -4.50 -6.32 -2.19
C ILE A 73 -5.53 -7.26 -1.58
N ASN A 74 -5.94 -8.24 -2.38
CA ASN A 74 -6.70 -9.41 -1.96
C ASN A 74 -5.76 -10.54 -1.55
N VAL A 75 -6.22 -11.33 -0.60
CA VAL A 75 -5.65 -12.62 -0.29
C VAL A 75 -6.66 -13.67 -0.75
N GLY A 76 -6.22 -14.59 -1.60
CA GLY A 76 -7.00 -15.69 -2.14
C GLY A 76 -6.55 -17.04 -1.62
N TRP A 77 -7.49 -17.96 -1.42
CA TRP A 77 -7.23 -19.32 -0.96
C TRP A 77 -8.28 -20.29 -1.49
N MET A 78 -7.94 -21.57 -1.56
CA MET A 78 -8.89 -22.64 -1.87
C MET A 78 -9.48 -23.21 -0.57
N GLY A 79 -10.78 -23.50 -0.56
CA GLY A 79 -11.43 -24.28 0.50
C GLY A 79 -11.57 -25.76 0.15
N SER A 80 -11.59 -26.64 1.16
CA SER A 80 -11.96 -28.05 1.02
C SER A 80 -13.17 -28.40 1.89
N ALA A 81 -13.88 -29.48 1.57
CA ALA A 81 -14.99 -29.99 2.41
C ALA A 81 -14.55 -30.27 3.86
N ALA A 82 -13.32 -30.75 4.05
CA ALA A 82 -12.73 -31.00 5.35
C ALA A 82 -12.60 -29.70 6.18
N ASP A 83 -12.36 -28.57 5.52
CA ASP A 83 -12.19 -27.25 6.13
C ASP A 83 -13.53 -26.60 6.50
N ALA A 84 -14.57 -26.85 5.70
CA ALA A 84 -15.92 -26.40 6.00
C ALA A 84 -16.46 -27.03 7.29
N GLU A 85 -16.10 -28.29 7.58
CA GLU A 85 -16.40 -28.92 8.87
C GLU A 85 -15.57 -28.34 10.01
N ALA A 86 -14.27 -28.09 9.80
CA ALA A 86 -13.42 -27.49 10.83
C ALA A 86 -13.90 -26.07 11.24
N ALA A 87 -14.42 -25.29 10.29
CA ALA A 87 -15.02 -23.99 10.58
C ALA A 87 -16.30 -24.11 11.43
N LYS A 88 -17.15 -25.12 11.14
CA LYS A 88 -18.37 -25.40 11.92
C LYS A 88 -18.06 -25.89 13.33
N ASP A 89 -17.08 -26.80 13.48
CA ASP A 89 -16.64 -27.33 14.79
C ASP A 89 -16.02 -26.23 15.67
N ALA A 90 -15.35 -25.25 15.06
CA ALA A 90 -14.78 -24.11 15.76
C ALA A 90 -15.80 -23.01 16.12
N GLY A 91 -17.08 -23.17 15.76
CA GLY A 91 -18.11 -22.16 15.98
C GLY A 91 -17.88 -20.87 15.18
N ALA A 92 -17.15 -20.95 14.06
CA ALA A 92 -16.88 -19.81 13.19
C ALA A 92 -18.13 -19.52 12.34
N GLU A 93 -18.95 -18.57 12.78
CA GLU A 93 -19.94 -17.92 11.91
C GLU A 93 -19.21 -16.93 11.00
N GLU A 94 -19.63 -16.78 9.73
CA GLU A 94 -19.09 -15.80 8.78
C GLU A 94 -19.46 -14.35 9.22
N GLU A 95 -18.97 -13.90 10.37
CA GLU A 95 -19.05 -12.50 10.79
C GLU A 95 -17.65 -11.87 10.81
N GLY A 96 -17.29 -11.24 9.69
CA GLY A 96 -16.20 -10.26 9.58
C GLY A 96 -14.96 -10.70 8.80
N ASP A 97 -14.21 -9.69 8.32
CA ASP A 97 -13.00 -9.78 7.46
C ASP A 97 -11.83 -10.64 8.01
N THR A 98 -11.97 -11.22 9.20
CA THR A 98 -10.91 -11.94 9.93
C THR A 98 -11.08 -13.45 10.00
N GLN A 99 -12.24 -14.00 9.59
CA GLN A 99 -12.51 -15.44 9.62
C GLN A 99 -12.73 -15.99 8.21
N MET A 100 -11.80 -16.85 7.77
CA MET A 100 -11.76 -17.35 6.39
C MET A 100 -12.27 -18.79 6.28
N ALA A 101 -13.59 -18.98 6.23
CA ALA A 101 -14.20 -20.29 5.99
C ALA A 101 -14.10 -20.66 4.49
N GLY A 102 -13.52 -21.81 4.16
CA GLY A 102 -13.41 -22.29 2.77
C GLY A 102 -14.59 -23.21 2.41
N GLY A 103 -15.34 -22.87 1.35
CA GLY A 103 -16.30 -23.79 0.73
C GLY A 103 -15.59 -24.81 -0.15
N GLU A 104 -16.16 -26.00 -0.35
CA GLU A 104 -15.54 -27.07 -1.13
C GLU A 104 -15.36 -26.66 -2.61
N GLY A 105 -14.12 -26.66 -3.10
CA GLY A 105 -13.81 -26.48 -4.52
C GLY A 105 -13.88 -25.03 -5.02
N GLU A 106 -14.13 -24.07 -4.13
CA GLU A 106 -14.26 -22.64 -4.49
C GLU A 106 -13.00 -21.86 -4.09
N TYR A 107 -12.48 -21.07 -5.02
CA TYR A 107 -11.43 -20.09 -4.76
C TYR A 107 -12.07 -18.86 -4.14
N LYS A 108 -11.80 -18.63 -2.85
CA LYS A 108 -12.28 -17.46 -2.12
C LYS A 108 -11.19 -16.41 -2.05
N THR A 109 -11.60 -15.16 -2.08
CA THR A 109 -10.72 -14.00 -1.97
C THR A 109 -11.27 -13.04 -0.93
N ALA A 110 -10.40 -12.32 -0.26
CA ALA A 110 -10.78 -11.24 0.64
C ALA A 110 -9.79 -10.10 0.60
N THR A 111 -10.30 -8.88 0.64
CA THR A 111 -9.48 -7.66 0.65
C THR A 111 -8.84 -7.48 2.02
N VAL A 112 -7.51 -7.60 2.07
CA VAL A 112 -6.75 -7.46 3.32
C VAL A 112 -6.18 -6.06 3.47
N PHE A 113 -5.77 -5.47 2.36
CA PHE A 113 -5.28 -4.11 2.29
C PHE A 113 -6.06 -3.35 1.21
N PRO A 114 -7.13 -2.61 1.56
CA PRO A 114 -7.82 -1.76 0.61
C PRO A 114 -6.88 -0.72 -0.03
N ALA A 115 -7.25 -0.20 -1.21
CA ALA A 115 -6.53 0.90 -1.84
C ALA A 115 -6.45 2.11 -0.89
N GLY A 116 -5.29 2.75 -0.81
CA GLY A 116 -5.01 3.83 0.15
C GLY A 116 -4.62 3.35 1.55
N SER A 117 -4.38 2.06 1.76
CA SER A 117 -3.87 1.55 3.03
C SER A 117 -2.46 2.06 3.31
N VAL A 118 -2.20 2.42 4.57
CA VAL A 118 -0.85 2.78 5.03
C VAL A 118 0.08 1.56 4.91
N MET A 119 1.30 1.79 4.44
CA MET A 119 2.35 0.78 4.35
C MET A 119 2.90 0.40 5.73
N ASN A 120 3.58 -0.74 5.83
CA ASN A 120 4.12 -1.29 7.09
C ASN A 120 3.04 -1.64 8.14
N VAL A 121 1.83 -2.01 7.70
CA VAL A 121 0.74 -2.51 8.56
C VAL A 121 0.69 -4.03 8.52
N ALA A 122 0.49 -4.66 9.68
CA ALA A 122 0.26 -6.10 9.78
C ALA A 122 -1.23 -6.40 9.96
N LYS A 123 -1.75 -7.39 9.23
CA LYS A 123 -3.11 -7.92 9.36
C LYS A 123 -3.04 -9.39 9.75
N MET A 124 -3.78 -9.77 10.80
CA MET A 124 -3.86 -11.14 11.28
C MET A 124 -5.11 -11.80 10.69
N LEU A 125 -4.93 -12.94 10.02
CA LEU A 125 -6.00 -13.70 9.38
C LEU A 125 -6.04 -15.10 10.00
N THR A 126 -7.24 -15.59 10.30
CA THR A 126 -7.43 -16.94 10.86
C THR A 126 -8.07 -17.85 9.82
N PHE A 127 -7.39 -18.96 9.54
CA PHE A 127 -7.85 -19.98 8.59
C PHE A 127 -8.14 -21.29 9.33
N TYR A 128 -9.39 -21.74 9.30
CA TYR A 128 -9.77 -23.05 9.80
C TYR A 128 -9.53 -24.08 8.70
N ARG A 129 -8.54 -24.96 8.90
CA ARG A 129 -8.08 -25.93 7.90
C ARG A 129 -7.68 -27.26 8.54
N LYS A 130 -7.97 -28.39 7.88
CA LYS A 130 -7.55 -29.74 8.34
C LYS A 130 -6.23 -30.21 7.72
N GLY A 131 -5.72 -29.53 6.69
CA GLY A 131 -4.48 -29.89 6.00
C GLY A 131 -3.73 -28.69 5.41
N PRO A 132 -2.59 -28.95 4.75
CA PRO A 132 -1.84 -27.91 4.04
C PRO A 132 -2.68 -27.25 2.95
N PHE A 133 -2.49 -25.96 2.73
CA PHE A 133 -3.17 -25.18 1.71
C PHE A 133 -2.29 -24.03 1.21
N ASP A 134 -2.61 -23.52 0.03
CA ASP A 134 -1.93 -22.39 -0.57
C ASP A 134 -2.69 -21.09 -0.34
N ILE A 135 -1.94 -20.01 -0.17
CA ILE A 135 -2.43 -18.63 -0.11
C ILE A 135 -1.80 -17.86 -1.27
N LYS A 136 -2.59 -17.03 -1.93
CA LYS A 136 -2.14 -16.13 -2.99
C LYS A 136 -2.45 -14.69 -2.61
N ALA A 137 -1.53 -13.78 -2.92
CA ALA A 137 -1.81 -12.35 -2.88
C ALA A 137 -2.02 -11.86 -4.32
N GLU A 138 -3.08 -11.09 -4.53
CA GLU A 138 -3.48 -10.61 -5.85
C GLU A 138 -4.01 -9.18 -5.74
N TYR A 139 -3.97 -8.42 -6.83
CA TYR A 139 -4.57 -7.08 -6.83
C TYR A 139 -6.09 -7.20 -6.82
N CYS A 140 -6.76 -6.25 -6.15
CA CYS A 140 -8.23 -6.22 -6.12
C CYS A 140 -8.84 -5.98 -7.51
N ASP A 141 -8.16 -5.20 -8.35
CA ASP A 141 -8.58 -4.83 -9.68
C ASP A 141 -7.35 -4.73 -10.59
N ASP A 142 -7.31 -5.54 -11.64
CA ASP A 142 -6.22 -5.54 -12.61
C ASP A 142 -6.34 -4.38 -13.62
N ALA A 143 -7.55 -3.83 -13.80
CA ALA A 143 -7.80 -2.76 -14.77
C ALA A 143 -7.21 -1.42 -14.34
N VAL A 144 -6.94 -1.23 -13.03
CA VAL A 144 -6.28 -0.03 -12.49
C VAL A 144 -4.76 -0.10 -12.55
N LEU A 145 -4.20 -1.24 -12.93
CA LEU A 145 -2.76 -1.38 -13.11
C LEU A 145 -2.33 -0.64 -14.38
N LEU A 146 -1.20 0.06 -14.29
CA LEU A 146 -0.63 0.69 -15.48
C LEU A 146 -0.25 -0.40 -16.49
N PRO A 147 -0.53 -0.20 -17.79
CA PRO A 147 -0.09 -1.14 -18.82
C PRO A 147 1.44 -1.24 -18.76
N GLY A 148 1.93 -2.46 -18.47
CA GLY A 148 3.35 -2.81 -18.49
C GLY A 148 3.88 -3.12 -19.87
#